data_AF-A0A7K0RGX3-F1
#
_entry.id   AF-A0A7K0RGX3-F1
#
_cell.length_a   1.000
_cell.length_b   1.000
_cell.length_c   1.000
_cell.angle_alpha   90.00
_cell.angle_beta   90.00
_cell.angle_gamma   90.00
#
_symmetry.space_group_name_H-M   'P 1'
#
loop_
_entity.id
_entity.type
_entity.pdbx_description
1 polymer ?
#
loop_
_entity_poly.entity_id
_entity_poly.type
_entity_poly.pdbx_seq_one_letter_code
_entity_poly.pdbx_strand_id
1 'polypeptide(L)'
;MSPKLPQKQPPKPPQDPQITLAWEAANRKRAAICAWVAAGLTIVGSLLASMGTSSVPTFNNSVVTGPAAMNDLLAGQPIPPGRTAMQVLWFQDHLSPVNYVGTVLAGIAALLLFGVIVFLFKATRARNPGFGQATLIAGAFGAVAFGVGTMVAQLSSFIGISGFSGGNNLQASEALTGGPVYAGQILLTLGSFGLGFAFVMIGLNAMRVGLLTRFMGILAMIVGATFIIPQVDPQGVLRSFWLAVVAFVFILRWPGNKIPPAWLSGKAEPWPSLAAGRAEKSDASGPDSAPEPAPAPSLPQSSSNGDAADDLRKKRKRKK
;
A
#
# COMPACT_ATOMS: atom_id res chain seq x y z
N MET A 1 -16.57 27.87 -44.20
CA MET A 1 -15.27 27.61 -43.53
C MET A 1 -15.18 28.56 -42.34
N SER A 2 -15.46 28.07 -41.12
CA SER A 2 -15.36 28.90 -39.92
C SER A 2 -13.88 29.06 -39.54
N PRO A 3 -13.37 30.29 -39.38
CA PRO A 3 -11.99 30.52 -38.99
C PRO A 3 -11.78 29.98 -37.58
N LYS A 4 -10.83 29.04 -37.42
CA LYS A 4 -10.38 28.57 -36.10
C LYS A 4 -9.74 29.76 -35.39
N LEU A 5 -10.40 30.27 -34.35
CA LEU A 5 -9.82 31.27 -33.47
C LEU A 5 -8.49 30.73 -32.91
N PRO A 6 -7.41 31.52 -32.93
CA PRO A 6 -6.14 31.12 -32.35
C PRO A 6 -6.36 30.86 -30.86
N GLN A 7 -6.18 29.59 -30.44
CA GLN A 7 -6.19 29.24 -29.04
C GLN A 7 -5.03 29.97 -28.37
N LYS A 8 -5.35 31.04 -27.63
CA LYS A 8 -4.40 31.79 -26.81
C LYS A 8 -3.88 30.83 -25.74
N GLN A 9 -2.70 30.26 -25.99
CA GLN A 9 -2.02 29.44 -24.99
C GLN A 9 -1.89 30.30 -23.72
N PRO A 10 -2.39 29.84 -22.56
CA PRO A 10 -2.23 30.59 -21.33
C PRO A 10 -0.73 30.81 -21.10
N PRO A 11 -0.31 32.02 -20.71
CA PRO A 11 1.10 32.30 -20.47
C PRO A 11 1.62 31.29 -19.44
N LYS A 12 2.56 30.46 -19.88
CA LYS A 12 3.27 29.52 -19.02
C LYS A 12 4.00 30.38 -17.99
N PRO A 13 3.68 30.32 -16.68
CA PRO A 13 4.53 30.98 -15.72
C PRO A 13 5.93 30.39 -15.88
N PRO A 14 7.00 31.20 -15.98
CA PRO A 14 8.35 30.67 -15.97
C PRO A 14 8.51 29.93 -14.65
N GLN A 15 8.50 28.59 -14.71
CA GLN A 15 8.78 27.73 -13.57
C GLN A 15 10.27 27.82 -13.32
N ASP A 16 10.67 28.86 -12.57
CA ASP A 16 12.03 28.99 -12.12
C ASP A 16 12.37 27.75 -11.25
N PRO A 17 13.33 26.91 -11.68
CA PRO A 17 13.73 25.74 -10.91
C PRO A 17 14.21 26.12 -9.51
N GLN A 18 14.79 27.31 -9.33
CA GLN A 18 15.28 27.77 -8.02
C GLN A 18 14.13 28.00 -7.04
N ILE A 19 13.03 28.62 -7.51
CA ILE A 19 11.83 28.84 -6.70
C ILE A 19 11.22 27.50 -6.28
N THR A 20 11.18 26.54 -7.22
CA THR A 20 10.65 25.18 -6.95
C THR A 20 11.50 24.49 -5.88
N LEU A 21 12.82 24.53 -6.01
CA LEU A 21 13.74 23.92 -5.04
C LEU A 21 13.67 24.57 -3.67
N ALA A 22 13.54 25.90 -3.60
CA ALA A 22 13.38 26.63 -2.35
C ALA A 22 12.07 26.24 -1.62
N TRP A 23 10.96 26.16 -2.36
CA TRP A 23 9.69 25.68 -1.82
C TRP A 23 9.79 24.23 -1.33
N GLU A 24 10.44 23.35 -2.09
CA GLU A 24 10.64 21.97 -1.68
C GLU A 24 11.49 21.87 -0.43
N ALA A 25 12.63 22.57 -0.37
CA ALA A 25 13.52 22.57 0.80
C ALA A 25 12.79 22.97 2.09
N ALA A 26 11.91 23.98 2.02
CA ALA A 26 11.11 24.43 3.15
C ALA A 26 10.07 23.38 3.61
N ASN A 27 9.54 22.55 2.70
CA ASN A 27 8.43 21.65 2.98
C ASN A 27 8.83 20.17 3.11
N ARG A 28 10.00 19.77 2.59
CA ARG A 28 10.51 18.38 2.57
C ARG A 28 10.49 17.73 3.96
N LYS A 29 11.00 18.43 4.98
CA LYS A 29 11.04 17.91 6.36
C LYS A 29 9.64 17.60 6.89
N ARG A 30 8.68 18.50 6.67
CA ARG A 30 7.29 18.32 7.10
C ARG A 30 6.64 17.14 6.37
N ALA A 31 6.80 17.08 5.04
CA ALA A 31 6.29 15.99 4.23
C ALA A 31 6.89 14.63 4.63
N ALA A 32 8.19 14.60 4.96
CA ALA A 32 8.87 13.39 5.42
C ALA A 32 8.35 12.93 6.79
N ILE A 33 8.18 13.85 7.75
CA ILE A 33 7.59 13.53 9.06
C ILE A 33 6.17 12.98 8.87
N CYS A 34 5.34 13.63 8.04
CA CYS A 34 4.00 13.12 7.74
C CYS A 34 4.05 11.69 7.15
N ALA A 35 4.98 11.42 6.24
CA ALA A 35 5.13 10.10 5.63
C ALA A 35 5.61 9.03 6.65
N TRP A 36 6.59 9.34 7.50
CA TRP A 36 7.04 8.45 8.56
C TRP A 36 5.95 8.16 9.59
N VAL A 37 5.27 9.20 10.07
CA VAL A 37 4.18 9.05 11.04
C VAL A 37 3.02 8.27 10.41
N ALA A 38 2.65 8.58 9.16
CA ALA A 38 1.62 7.81 8.45
C ALA A 38 2.02 6.33 8.30
N ALA A 39 3.28 6.02 7.97
CA ALA A 39 3.77 4.65 7.88
C ALA A 39 3.66 3.93 9.23
N GLY A 40 4.16 4.54 10.30
CA GLY A 40 4.13 3.96 11.65
C GLY A 40 2.70 3.75 12.15
N LEU A 41 1.85 4.76 12.00
CA LEU A 41 0.44 4.69 12.42
C LEU A 41 -0.36 3.69 11.59
N THR A 42 -0.03 3.49 10.31
CA THR A 42 -0.71 2.48 9.48
C THR A 42 -0.42 1.08 10.02
N ILE A 43 0.85 0.75 10.28
CA ILE A 43 1.22 -0.58 10.81
C ILE A 43 0.66 -0.78 12.22
N VAL A 44 0.97 0.15 13.13
CA VAL A 44 0.55 0.04 14.53
C VAL A 44 -0.98 0.05 14.62
N GLY A 45 -1.64 0.97 13.91
CA GLY A 45 -3.10 1.04 13.88
C GLY A 45 -3.75 -0.25 13.37
N SER A 46 -3.23 -0.82 12.27
CA SER A 46 -3.76 -2.07 11.69
C SER A 46 -3.53 -3.27 12.61
N LEU A 47 -2.34 -3.38 13.21
CA LEU A 47 -2.04 -4.44 14.17
C LEU A 47 -2.96 -4.35 15.38
N LEU A 48 -3.05 -3.19 16.03
CA LEU A 48 -3.90 -2.98 17.21
C LEU A 48 -5.39 -3.19 16.89
N ALA A 49 -5.86 -2.76 15.72
CA ALA A 49 -7.25 -2.99 15.29
C ALA A 49 -7.55 -4.49 15.08
N SER A 50 -6.55 -5.29 14.67
CA SER A 50 -6.69 -6.73 14.46
C SER A 50 -6.49 -7.60 15.71
N MET A 51 -5.89 -7.04 16.77
CA MET A 51 -5.70 -7.74 18.05
C MET A 51 -7.05 -7.95 18.71
N GLY A 52 -7.60 -9.16 18.63
CA GLY A 52 -8.94 -9.48 19.15
C GLY A 52 -9.85 -10.14 18.11
N THR A 53 -9.50 -10.06 16.81
CA THR A 53 -10.23 -10.75 15.74
C THR A 53 -9.45 -11.92 15.12
N SER A 54 -8.24 -12.20 15.59
CA SER A 54 -7.34 -13.20 15.01
C SER A 54 -7.68 -14.65 15.36
N SER A 55 -8.50 -14.88 16.39
CA SER A 55 -8.81 -16.21 16.93
C SER A 55 -10.32 -16.54 16.90
N VAL A 56 -11.04 -16.08 15.88
CA VAL A 56 -12.47 -16.35 15.75
C VAL A 56 -12.71 -17.86 15.65
N PRO A 57 -13.46 -18.47 16.59
CA PRO A 57 -13.75 -19.89 16.54
C PRO A 57 -14.56 -20.25 15.28
N THR A 58 -14.24 -21.37 14.66
CA THR A 58 -15.12 -21.98 13.68
C THR A 58 -16.31 -22.61 14.40
N PHE A 59 -17.43 -21.88 14.48
CA PHE A 59 -18.67 -22.40 15.07
C PHE A 59 -19.30 -23.45 14.16
N ASN A 60 -19.72 -24.57 14.76
CA ASN A 60 -20.26 -25.71 14.03
C ASN A 60 -21.62 -25.34 13.40
N ASN A 61 -21.81 -25.73 12.14
CA ASN A 61 -22.83 -25.17 11.26
C ASN A 61 -24.16 -25.96 11.34
N SER A 62 -24.64 -26.31 12.54
CA SER A 62 -25.96 -26.92 12.67
C SER A 62 -27.01 -25.85 12.37
N VAL A 63 -27.32 -25.69 11.08
CA VAL A 63 -28.46 -24.90 10.61
C VAL A 63 -29.68 -25.57 11.24
N VAL A 64 -30.18 -24.98 12.32
CA VAL A 64 -31.46 -25.41 12.89
C VAL A 64 -32.50 -25.14 11.80
N THR A 65 -32.93 -26.19 11.13
CA THR A 65 -33.94 -26.07 10.08
C THR A 65 -35.24 -25.58 10.73
N GLY A 66 -36.06 -24.82 10.01
CA GLY A 66 -37.35 -24.33 10.53
C GLY A 66 -38.19 -25.41 11.23
N PRO A 67 -38.26 -26.65 10.70
CA PRO A 67 -38.92 -27.77 11.38
C PRO A 67 -38.26 -28.21 12.69
N ALA A 68 -36.92 -28.21 12.78
CA ALA A 68 -36.20 -28.56 14.00
C ALA A 68 -36.39 -27.50 15.10
N ALA A 69 -36.34 -26.20 14.72
CA ALA A 69 -36.63 -25.10 15.64
C ALA A 69 -38.07 -25.17 16.17
N MET A 70 -39.03 -25.54 15.32
CA MET A 70 -40.42 -25.73 15.71
C MET A 70 -40.58 -26.91 16.66
N ASN A 71 -39.89 -28.02 16.40
CA ASN A 71 -39.92 -29.21 17.27
C ASN A 71 -39.29 -28.93 18.64
N ASP A 72 -38.16 -28.21 18.68
CA ASP A 72 -37.51 -27.79 19.93
C ASP A 72 -38.42 -26.84 20.73
N LEU A 73 -39.09 -25.88 20.06
CA LEU A 73 -40.05 -24.98 20.69
C LEU A 73 -41.26 -25.75 21.26
N LEU A 74 -41.78 -26.73 20.53
CA LEU A 74 -42.87 -27.61 20.96
C LEU A 74 -42.45 -28.53 22.12
N ALA A 75 -41.17 -28.91 22.18
CA ALA A 75 -40.58 -29.69 23.26
C ALA A 75 -40.16 -28.83 24.48
N GLY A 76 -40.40 -27.51 24.44
CA GLY A 76 -40.00 -26.58 25.51
C GLY A 76 -38.49 -26.38 25.63
N GLN A 77 -37.72 -26.78 24.62
CA GLN A 77 -36.28 -26.60 24.57
C GLN A 77 -35.94 -25.20 24.03
N PRO A 78 -34.91 -24.52 24.57
CA PRO A 78 -34.47 -23.23 24.05
C PRO A 78 -33.86 -23.40 22.66
N ILE A 79 -34.27 -22.55 21.71
CA ILE A 79 -33.69 -22.55 20.35
C ILE A 79 -32.22 -22.08 20.46
N PRO A 80 -31.24 -22.86 19.96
CA PRO A 80 -29.85 -22.46 20.00
C PRO A 80 -29.61 -21.12 19.29
N PRO A 81 -28.78 -20.22 19.86
CA PRO A 81 -28.41 -18.98 19.19
C PRO A 81 -27.72 -19.30 17.87
N GLY A 82 -28.10 -18.58 16.81
CA GLY A 82 -27.52 -18.80 15.50
C GLY A 82 -26.04 -18.39 15.45
N ARG A 83 -25.33 -18.87 14.42
CA ARG A 83 -23.88 -18.67 14.25
C ARG A 83 -23.45 -17.21 14.38
N THR A 84 -24.17 -16.28 13.76
CA THR A 84 -23.82 -14.85 13.78
C THR A 84 -23.95 -14.30 15.20
N ALA A 85 -24.98 -14.69 15.95
CA ALA A 85 -25.14 -14.30 17.35
C ALA A 85 -23.98 -14.81 18.22
N MET A 86 -23.57 -16.08 18.05
CA MET A 86 -22.42 -16.64 18.75
C MET A 86 -21.10 -15.94 18.39
N GLN A 87 -20.92 -15.55 17.13
CA GLN A 87 -19.76 -14.78 16.70
C GLN A 87 -19.74 -13.37 17.32
N VAL A 88 -20.87 -12.69 17.37
CA VAL A 88 -20.98 -11.36 17.99
C VAL A 88 -20.70 -11.43 19.49
N LEU A 89 -21.25 -12.43 20.19
CA LEU A 89 -20.94 -12.67 21.61
C LEU A 89 -19.46 -12.93 21.83
N TRP A 90 -18.84 -13.77 20.98
CA TRP A 90 -17.40 -14.00 21.06
C TRP A 90 -16.59 -12.71 20.83
N PHE A 91 -16.95 -11.91 19.82
CA PHE A 91 -16.31 -10.62 19.59
C PHE A 91 -16.51 -9.65 20.77
N GLN A 92 -17.70 -9.62 21.38
CA GLN A 92 -17.99 -8.79 22.54
C GLN A 92 -17.04 -9.10 23.70
N ASP A 93 -16.75 -10.38 23.96
CA ASP A 93 -15.82 -10.82 25.00
C ASP A 93 -14.35 -10.52 24.67
N HIS A 94 -14.00 -10.42 23.38
CA HIS A 94 -12.62 -10.23 22.91
C HIS A 94 -12.33 -8.80 22.43
N LEU A 95 -13.34 -7.93 22.36
CA LEU A 95 -13.17 -6.52 22.03
C LEU A 95 -12.48 -5.82 23.18
N SER A 96 -11.27 -5.33 22.91
CA SER A 96 -10.48 -4.59 23.88
C SER A 96 -10.48 -3.09 23.53
N PRO A 97 -10.22 -2.20 24.52
CA PRO A 97 -10.00 -0.77 24.25
C PRO A 97 -8.92 -0.51 23.19
N VAL A 98 -7.97 -1.45 23.03
CA VAL A 98 -6.88 -1.39 22.06
C VAL A 98 -7.40 -1.38 20.61
N ASN A 99 -8.51 -2.07 20.32
CA ASN A 99 -9.12 -2.08 18.98
C ASN A 99 -9.60 -0.67 18.57
N TYR A 100 -10.27 0.04 19.49
CA TYR A 100 -10.74 1.41 19.26
C TYR A 100 -9.58 2.37 18.97
N VAL A 101 -8.51 2.28 19.76
CA VAL A 101 -7.30 3.09 19.55
C VAL A 101 -6.66 2.75 18.20
N GLY A 102 -6.56 1.46 17.86
CA GLY A 102 -6.02 1.00 16.57
C GLY A 102 -6.76 1.59 15.37
N THR A 103 -8.10 1.55 15.39
CA THR A 103 -8.96 2.13 14.35
C THR A 103 -8.75 3.64 14.19
N VAL A 104 -8.68 4.39 15.30
CA VAL A 104 -8.45 5.85 15.25
C VAL A 104 -7.07 6.16 14.69
N LEU A 105 -6.03 5.43 15.09
CA LEU A 105 -4.68 5.59 14.56
C LEU A 105 -4.62 5.31 13.05
N ALA A 106 -5.29 4.24 12.58
CA ALA A 106 -5.38 3.93 11.16
C ALA A 106 -6.11 5.03 10.36
N GLY A 107 -7.19 5.60 10.92
CA GLY A 107 -7.90 6.74 10.34
C GLY A 107 -7.02 7.98 10.22
N ILE A 108 -6.27 8.31 11.27
CA ILE A 108 -5.32 9.44 11.27
C ILE A 108 -4.19 9.21 10.26
N ALA A 109 -3.68 7.98 10.15
CA ALA A 109 -2.66 7.63 9.18
C ALA A 109 -3.12 7.91 7.73
N ALA A 110 -4.38 7.57 7.42
CA ALA A 110 -4.99 7.86 6.12
C ALA A 110 -5.12 9.38 5.87
N LEU A 111 -5.41 10.19 6.89
CA LEU A 111 -5.46 11.64 6.75
C LEU A 111 -4.06 12.24 6.52
N LEU A 112 -3.03 11.75 7.23
CA LEU A 112 -1.65 12.19 7.05
C LEU A 112 -1.10 11.88 5.65
N LEU A 113 -1.57 10.78 5.05
CA LEU A 113 -1.27 10.39 3.68
C LEU A 113 -1.59 11.50 2.67
N PHE A 114 -2.63 12.29 2.92
CA PHE A 114 -2.96 13.44 2.09
C PHE A 114 -1.79 14.45 2.01
N GLY A 115 -1.12 14.73 3.14
CA GLY A 115 0.03 15.64 3.16
C GLY A 115 1.17 15.16 2.25
N VAL A 116 1.41 13.85 2.23
CA VAL A 116 2.42 13.20 1.37
C VAL A 116 2.04 13.35 -0.11
N ILE A 117 0.78 13.04 -0.44
CA ILE A 117 0.22 13.15 -1.80
C ILE A 117 0.28 14.59 -2.29
N VAL A 118 -0.12 15.56 -1.47
CA VAL A 118 -0.11 16.99 -1.85
C VAL A 118 1.30 17.46 -2.17
N PHE A 119 2.27 17.10 -1.33
CA PHE A 119 3.67 17.48 -1.55
C PHE A 119 4.19 16.88 -2.85
N LEU A 120 3.99 15.58 -3.06
CA LEU A 120 4.43 14.88 -4.26
C LEU A 120 3.72 15.39 -5.52
N PHE A 121 2.41 15.68 -5.43
CA PHE A 121 1.62 16.28 -6.50
C PHE A 121 2.16 17.65 -6.90
N LYS A 122 2.41 18.54 -5.93
CA LYS A 122 2.94 19.89 -6.19
C LYS A 122 4.33 19.83 -6.83
N ALA A 123 5.22 19.00 -6.30
CA ALA A 123 6.54 18.77 -6.90
C ALA A 123 6.43 18.22 -8.34
N THR A 124 5.50 17.29 -8.58
CA THR A 124 5.26 16.74 -9.92
C THR A 124 4.71 17.80 -10.88
N ARG A 125 3.73 18.60 -10.45
CA ARG A 125 3.11 19.66 -11.26
C ARG A 125 4.08 20.81 -11.56
N ALA A 126 5.01 21.09 -10.65
CA ALA A 126 6.10 22.04 -10.86
C ALA A 126 7.06 21.63 -12.00
N ARG A 127 7.03 20.35 -12.41
CA ARG A 127 7.85 19.81 -13.51
C ARG A 127 7.03 19.39 -14.72
N ASN A 128 5.75 19.09 -14.53
CA ASN A 128 4.79 18.79 -15.57
C ASN A 128 3.53 19.68 -15.42
N PRO A 129 3.49 20.86 -16.06
CA PRO A 129 2.34 21.77 -15.98
C PRO A 129 1.02 21.17 -16.49
N GLY A 130 1.09 20.17 -17.38
CA GLY A 130 -0.07 19.47 -17.90
C GLY A 130 -0.69 18.49 -16.91
N PHE A 131 -0.07 18.28 -15.74
CA PHE A 131 -0.60 17.38 -14.73
C PHE A 131 -1.87 17.97 -14.08
N GLY A 132 -3.00 17.33 -14.36
CA GLY A 132 -4.33 17.83 -14.02
C GLY A 132 -4.60 17.88 -12.51
N GLN A 133 -5.35 18.90 -12.09
CA GLN A 133 -5.75 19.10 -10.69
C GLN A 133 -6.76 18.07 -10.19
N ALA A 134 -7.43 17.36 -11.09
CA ALA A 134 -8.35 16.26 -10.76
C ALA A 134 -7.68 15.21 -9.85
N THR A 135 -6.39 14.91 -10.06
CA THR A 135 -5.65 13.97 -9.22
C THR A 135 -5.49 14.44 -7.77
N LEU A 136 -5.27 15.75 -7.56
CA LEU A 136 -5.18 16.32 -6.21
C LEU A 136 -6.55 16.31 -5.51
N ILE A 137 -7.62 16.64 -6.23
CA ILE A 137 -8.99 16.63 -5.70
C ILE A 137 -9.38 15.19 -5.33
N ALA A 138 -9.12 14.23 -6.21
CA ALA A 138 -9.36 12.81 -5.94
C ALA A 138 -8.55 12.31 -4.75
N GLY A 139 -7.28 12.73 -4.61
CA GLY A 139 -6.46 12.40 -3.45
C GLY A 139 -6.95 13.03 -2.14
N ALA A 140 -7.44 14.28 -2.19
CA ALA A 140 -8.01 14.99 -1.04
C ALA A 140 -9.30 14.33 -0.56
N PHE A 141 -10.26 14.18 -1.47
CA PHE A 141 -11.51 13.48 -1.20
C PHE A 141 -11.24 12.04 -0.75
N GLY A 142 -10.36 11.34 -1.47
CA GLY A 142 -9.98 9.96 -1.21
C GLY A 142 -9.44 9.75 0.21
N ALA A 143 -8.46 10.57 0.62
CA ALA A 143 -7.85 10.45 1.95
C ALA A 143 -8.83 10.74 3.08
N VAL A 144 -9.65 11.79 2.94
CA VAL A 144 -10.65 12.15 3.97
C VAL A 144 -11.75 11.10 4.03
N ALA A 145 -12.37 10.74 2.90
CA ALA A 145 -13.45 9.77 2.86
C ALA A 145 -12.97 8.37 3.30
N PHE A 146 -11.76 7.97 2.93
CA PHE A 146 -11.18 6.69 3.38
C PHE A 146 -10.90 6.70 4.89
N GLY A 147 -10.25 7.73 5.41
CA GLY A 147 -9.94 7.83 6.85
C GLY A 147 -11.20 7.90 7.71
N VAL A 148 -12.13 8.80 7.38
CA VAL A 148 -13.40 8.96 8.10
C VAL A 148 -14.28 7.72 7.92
N GLY A 149 -14.41 7.19 6.71
CA GLY A 149 -15.18 5.99 6.43
C GLY A 149 -14.69 4.78 7.21
N THR A 150 -13.36 4.59 7.31
CA THR A 150 -12.74 3.53 8.13
C THR A 150 -13.15 3.68 9.59
N MET A 151 -12.99 4.89 10.16
CA MET A 151 -13.31 5.14 11.56
C MET A 151 -14.79 4.93 11.84
N VAL A 152 -15.68 5.51 11.03
CA VAL A 152 -17.12 5.38 11.20
C VAL A 152 -17.55 3.92 11.08
N ALA A 153 -17.10 3.20 10.05
CA ALA A 153 -17.48 1.81 9.85
C ALA A 153 -17.03 0.90 11.00
N GLN A 154 -15.77 0.99 11.41
CA GLN A 154 -15.22 0.11 12.43
C GLN A 154 -15.72 0.46 13.84
N LEU A 155 -15.70 1.75 14.22
CA LEU A 155 -16.17 2.17 15.55
C LEU A 155 -17.66 1.88 15.72
N SER A 156 -18.48 2.11 14.68
CA SER A 156 -19.90 1.78 14.74
C SER A 156 -20.13 0.27 14.87
N SER A 157 -19.30 -0.54 14.21
CA SER A 157 -19.36 -2.01 14.34
C SER A 157 -19.00 -2.44 15.76
N PHE A 158 -17.95 -1.86 16.36
CA PHE A 158 -17.57 -2.17 17.76
C PHE A 158 -18.63 -1.73 18.77
N ILE A 159 -19.24 -0.55 18.56
CA ILE A 159 -20.35 -0.08 19.39
C ILE A 159 -21.55 -1.03 19.26
N GLY A 160 -21.89 -1.44 18.03
CA GLY A 160 -22.97 -2.41 17.80
C GLY A 160 -22.73 -3.75 18.47
N ILE A 161 -21.51 -4.29 18.38
CA ILE A 161 -21.12 -5.55 19.04
C ILE A 161 -21.16 -5.40 20.57
N SER A 162 -20.62 -4.33 21.13
CA SER A 162 -20.60 -4.12 22.59
C SER A 162 -22.00 -3.92 23.20
N GLY A 163 -22.93 -3.34 22.43
CA GLY A 163 -24.33 -3.16 22.82
C GLY A 163 -25.22 -4.39 22.59
N PHE A 164 -24.69 -5.48 22.00
CA PHE A 164 -25.47 -6.68 21.77
C PHE A 164 -25.71 -7.43 23.08
N SER A 165 -26.96 -7.65 23.45
CA SER A 165 -27.37 -8.31 24.70
C SER A 165 -27.76 -9.78 24.50
N GLY A 166 -27.38 -10.39 23.38
CA GLY A 166 -27.88 -11.70 22.95
C GLY A 166 -29.17 -11.59 22.12
N GLY A 167 -29.46 -12.63 21.34
CA GLY A 167 -30.61 -12.63 20.43
C GLY A 167 -30.45 -13.57 19.24
N ASN A 168 -31.30 -13.36 18.22
CA ASN A 168 -31.26 -14.14 16.99
C ASN A 168 -30.23 -13.59 15.98
N ASN A 169 -30.03 -14.29 14.86
CA ASN A 169 -29.08 -13.88 13.83
C ASN A 169 -29.40 -12.53 13.17
N LEU A 170 -30.67 -12.14 13.14
CA LEU A 170 -31.07 -10.86 12.54
C LEU A 170 -30.57 -9.70 13.39
N GLN A 171 -30.81 -9.75 14.71
CA GLN A 171 -30.32 -8.76 15.66
C GLN A 171 -28.79 -8.72 15.70
N ALA A 172 -28.14 -9.88 15.65
CA ALA A 172 -26.67 -9.96 15.57
C ALA A 172 -26.13 -9.37 14.25
N SER A 173 -26.81 -9.59 13.13
CA SER A 173 -26.43 -8.97 11.86
C SER A 173 -26.62 -7.46 11.89
N GLU A 174 -27.71 -6.97 12.48
CA GLU A 174 -27.96 -5.54 12.63
C GLU A 174 -26.89 -4.86 13.51
N ALA A 175 -26.44 -5.54 14.57
CA ALA A 175 -25.32 -5.07 15.38
C ALA A 175 -24.01 -4.97 14.58
N LEU A 176 -23.75 -5.88 13.65
CA LEU A 176 -22.54 -5.88 12.81
C LEU A 176 -22.60 -4.90 11.64
N THR A 177 -23.78 -4.76 11.02
CA THR A 177 -23.97 -4.02 9.77
C THR A 177 -25.07 -2.97 9.90
N GLY A 178 -25.16 -2.30 11.05
CA GLY A 178 -26.13 -1.21 11.24
C GLY A 178 -25.94 -0.05 10.26
N GLY A 179 -26.92 0.84 10.19
CA GLY A 179 -26.91 2.00 9.27
C GLY A 179 -25.60 2.82 9.28
N PRO A 180 -25.04 3.19 10.44
CA PRO A 180 -23.75 3.89 10.50
C PRO A 180 -22.58 3.08 9.93
N VAL A 181 -22.58 1.76 10.13
CA VAL A 181 -21.56 0.88 9.54
C VAL A 181 -21.65 0.94 8.02
N TYR A 182 -22.84 0.81 7.44
CA TYR A 182 -23.04 0.92 5.99
C TYR A 182 -22.64 2.29 5.44
N ALA A 183 -23.01 3.39 6.12
CA ALA A 183 -22.61 4.73 5.72
C ALA A 183 -21.07 4.88 5.71
N GLY A 184 -20.40 4.36 6.75
CA GLY A 184 -18.94 4.30 6.82
C GLY A 184 -18.33 3.47 5.69
N GLN A 185 -18.92 2.30 5.36
CA GLN A 185 -18.44 1.43 4.28
C GLN A 185 -18.57 2.07 2.89
N ILE A 186 -19.65 2.83 2.65
CA ILE A 186 -19.84 3.58 1.40
C ILE A 186 -18.76 4.67 1.29
N LEU A 187 -18.54 5.45 2.35
CA LEU A 187 -17.48 6.47 2.40
C LEU A 187 -16.10 5.85 2.22
N LEU A 188 -15.82 4.73 2.89
CA LEU A 188 -14.59 3.98 2.77
C LEU A 188 -14.32 3.56 1.32
N THR A 189 -15.33 3.00 0.66
CA THR A 189 -15.26 2.51 -0.71
C THR A 189 -15.02 3.66 -1.69
N LEU A 190 -15.79 4.75 -1.59
CA LEU A 190 -15.58 5.93 -2.44
C LEU A 190 -14.20 6.57 -2.20
N GLY A 191 -13.79 6.63 -0.94
CA GLY A 191 -12.47 7.10 -0.54
C GLY A 191 -11.35 6.25 -1.12
N SER A 192 -11.50 4.93 -1.11
CA SER A 192 -10.49 4.01 -1.62
C SER A 192 -10.27 4.14 -3.13
N PHE A 193 -11.33 4.37 -3.90
CA PHE A 193 -11.21 4.67 -5.34
C PHE A 193 -10.49 5.99 -5.61
N GLY A 194 -10.85 7.07 -4.90
CA GLY A 194 -10.20 8.37 -5.04
C GLY A 194 -8.71 8.32 -4.70
N LEU A 195 -8.38 7.63 -3.59
CA LEU A 195 -7.02 7.48 -3.11
C LEU A 195 -6.20 6.57 -4.03
N GLY A 196 -6.76 5.43 -4.45
CA GLY A 196 -6.14 4.51 -5.39
C GLY A 196 -5.80 5.19 -6.72
N PHE A 197 -6.76 5.95 -7.28
CA PHE A 197 -6.55 6.75 -8.48
C PHE A 197 -5.43 7.78 -8.29
N ALA A 198 -5.42 8.49 -7.16
CA ALA A 198 -4.39 9.48 -6.85
C ALA A 198 -2.99 8.87 -6.79
N PHE A 199 -2.84 7.71 -6.12
CA PHE A 199 -1.58 6.98 -6.04
C PHE A 199 -1.07 6.56 -7.42
N VAL A 200 -1.94 6.01 -8.27
CA VAL A 200 -1.57 5.57 -9.61
C VAL A 200 -1.12 6.76 -10.46
N MET A 201 -1.91 7.82 -10.49
CA MET A 201 -1.63 9.00 -11.31
C MET A 201 -0.39 9.75 -10.84
N ILE A 202 -0.21 9.94 -9.54
CA ILE A 202 0.98 10.60 -9.00
C ILE A 202 2.21 9.72 -9.18
N GLY A 203 2.13 8.41 -8.88
CA GLY A 203 3.24 7.49 -9.05
C GLY A 203 3.78 7.46 -10.49
N LEU A 204 2.87 7.39 -11.47
CA LEU A 204 3.21 7.41 -12.89
C LEU A 204 3.88 8.74 -13.30
N ASN A 205 3.29 9.87 -12.91
CA ASN A 205 3.81 11.19 -13.32
C ASN A 205 5.11 11.54 -12.58
N ALA A 206 5.22 11.23 -11.29
CA ALA A 206 6.42 11.46 -10.49
C ALA A 206 7.63 10.66 -11.00
N MET A 207 7.41 9.42 -11.47
CA MET A 207 8.44 8.63 -12.15
C MET A 207 8.86 9.25 -13.48
N ARG A 208 7.90 9.75 -14.27
CA ARG A 208 8.18 10.40 -15.57
C ARG A 208 9.02 11.66 -15.42
N VAL A 209 8.78 12.47 -14.39
CA VAL A 209 9.58 13.68 -14.14
C VAL A 209 10.85 13.42 -13.33
N GLY A 210 11.10 12.17 -12.92
CA GLY A 210 12.30 11.76 -12.19
C GLY A 210 12.33 12.11 -10.71
N LEU A 211 11.18 12.36 -10.08
CA LEU A 211 11.05 12.54 -8.63
C LEU A 211 11.07 11.20 -7.89
N LEU A 212 10.52 10.16 -8.51
CA LEU A 212 10.57 8.79 -8.02
C LEU A 212 11.38 7.93 -9.00
N THR A 213 12.09 6.94 -8.46
CA THR A 213 12.67 5.88 -9.28
C THR A 213 11.57 5.06 -9.93
N ARG A 214 11.90 4.33 -11.00
CA ARG A 214 10.93 3.45 -11.69
C ARG A 214 10.28 2.44 -10.76
N PHE A 215 11.09 1.82 -9.89
CA PHE A 215 10.62 0.89 -8.88
C PHE A 215 9.63 1.57 -7.92
N MET A 216 9.95 2.74 -7.39
CA MET A 216 9.07 3.46 -6.46
C MET A 216 7.76 3.95 -7.11
N GLY A 217 7.80 4.33 -8.39
CA GLY A 217 6.61 4.69 -9.15
C GLY A 217 5.69 3.49 -9.38
N ILE A 218 6.24 2.32 -9.77
CA ILE A 218 5.47 1.08 -9.90
C ILE A 218 4.90 0.64 -8.56
N LEU A 219 5.71 0.70 -7.50
CA LEU A 219 5.27 0.38 -6.15
C LEU A 219 4.11 1.29 -5.70
N ALA A 220 4.14 2.58 -6.02
CA ALA A 220 3.03 3.50 -5.77
C ALA A 220 1.74 3.06 -6.50
N MET A 221 1.86 2.60 -7.75
CA MET A 221 0.71 2.11 -8.52
C MET A 221 0.12 0.83 -7.90
N ILE A 222 0.97 -0.11 -7.45
CA ILE A 222 0.52 -1.33 -6.75
C ILE A 222 -0.15 -0.95 -5.43
N VAL A 223 0.43 -0.05 -4.65
CA VAL A 223 -0.18 0.49 -3.43
C VAL A 223 -1.55 1.11 -3.73
N GLY A 224 -1.65 1.90 -4.80
CA GLY A 224 -2.93 2.44 -5.28
C GLY A 224 -3.97 1.36 -5.57
N ALA A 225 -3.58 0.28 -6.24
CA ALA A 225 -4.46 -0.85 -6.52
C ALA A 225 -4.92 -1.59 -5.25
N THR A 226 -4.09 -1.64 -4.20
CA THR A 226 -4.47 -2.29 -2.92
C THR A 226 -5.59 -1.55 -2.17
N PHE A 227 -5.84 -0.28 -2.46
CA PHE A 227 -7.02 0.41 -1.91
C PHE A 227 -8.31 -0.12 -2.54
N ILE A 228 -8.27 -0.54 -3.80
CA ILE A 228 -9.42 -1.10 -4.53
C ILE A 228 -9.57 -2.60 -4.21
N ILE A 229 -8.45 -3.31 -4.04
CA ILE A 229 -8.40 -4.74 -3.73
C ILE A 229 -7.79 -4.93 -2.34
N PRO A 230 -8.58 -4.75 -1.26
CA PRO A 230 -8.08 -4.74 0.11
C PRO A 230 -7.46 -6.08 0.54
N GLN A 231 -7.79 -7.19 -0.12
CA GLN A 231 -7.26 -8.53 0.19
C GLN A 231 -5.74 -8.66 -0.07
N VAL A 232 -5.16 -7.80 -0.92
CA VAL A 232 -3.73 -7.87 -1.28
C VAL A 232 -2.84 -7.25 -0.19
N ASP A 233 -3.33 -6.23 0.51
CA ASP A 233 -2.59 -5.56 1.59
C ASP A 233 -3.50 -5.31 2.82
N PRO A 234 -4.00 -6.38 3.50
CA PRO A 234 -4.96 -6.23 4.59
C PRO A 234 -4.42 -5.43 5.77
N GLN A 235 -3.10 -5.54 6.00
CA GLN A 235 -2.39 -4.91 7.12
C GLN A 235 -1.71 -3.59 6.73
N GLY A 236 -1.82 -3.16 5.46
CA GLY A 236 -1.17 -1.94 5.00
C GLY A 236 0.36 -2.00 5.02
N VAL A 237 0.98 -3.18 4.95
CA VAL A 237 2.44 -3.37 4.98
C VAL A 237 3.07 -2.73 3.75
N LEU A 238 2.47 -2.92 2.57
CA LEU A 238 2.99 -2.36 1.33
C LEU A 238 2.87 -0.83 1.32
N ARG A 239 1.72 -0.32 1.77
CA ARG A 239 1.49 1.13 1.97
C ARG A 239 2.53 1.75 2.90
N SER A 240 2.74 1.12 4.05
CA SER A 240 3.66 1.61 5.09
C SER A 240 5.10 1.57 4.64
N PHE A 241 5.50 0.48 3.97
CA PHE A 241 6.83 0.37 3.36
C PHE A 241 7.05 1.48 2.32
N TRP A 242 6.10 1.67 1.40
CA TRP A 242 6.20 2.73 0.40
C TRP A 242 6.31 4.12 1.06
N LEU A 243 5.51 4.40 2.08
CA LEU A 243 5.53 5.66 2.81
C LEU A 243 6.87 5.91 3.50
N ALA A 244 7.41 4.91 4.20
CA ALA A 244 8.71 5.01 4.84
C ALA A 244 9.81 5.31 3.82
N VAL A 245 9.80 4.61 2.69
CA VAL A 245 10.79 4.78 1.64
C VAL A 245 10.66 6.15 0.95
N VAL A 246 9.44 6.64 0.70
CA VAL A 246 9.21 8.00 0.18
C VAL A 246 9.67 9.07 1.17
N ALA A 247 9.49 8.83 2.47
CA ALA A 247 9.96 9.75 3.50
C ALA A 247 11.51 9.89 3.47
N PHE A 248 12.22 8.78 3.25
CA PHE A 248 13.68 8.81 3.00
C PHE A 248 14.04 9.62 1.75
N VAL A 249 13.27 9.46 0.66
CA VAL A 249 13.46 10.26 -0.57
C VAL A 249 13.26 11.76 -0.30
N PHE A 250 12.26 12.14 0.48
CA PHE A 250 12.02 13.55 0.82
C PHE A 250 13.13 14.20 1.64
N ILE A 251 13.86 13.42 2.44
CA ILE A 251 15.06 13.89 3.18
C ILE A 251 16.33 13.78 2.32
N LEU A 252 16.20 13.43 1.03
CA LEU A 252 17.31 13.22 0.10
C LEU A 252 18.29 12.13 0.54
N ARG A 253 17.80 11.12 1.25
CA ARG A 253 18.62 10.01 1.72
C ARG A 253 18.19 8.72 1.04
N TRP A 254 18.78 8.43 -0.12
CA TRP A 254 18.53 7.19 -0.87
C TRP A 254 19.72 6.22 -0.75
N PRO A 255 19.49 4.89 -0.68
CA PRO A 255 20.57 3.91 -0.69
C PRO A 255 21.55 4.11 -1.84
N GLY A 256 22.85 4.14 -1.52
CA GLY A 256 23.93 4.32 -2.50
C GLY A 256 24.15 5.77 -2.97
N ASN A 257 23.66 6.77 -2.23
CA ASN A 257 23.82 8.21 -2.52
C ASN A 257 23.29 8.66 -3.91
N LYS A 258 22.48 7.83 -4.57
CA LYS A 258 21.88 8.12 -5.87
C LYS A 258 20.50 8.75 -5.69
N ILE A 259 20.46 10.06 -5.48
CA ILE A 259 19.23 10.84 -5.31
C ILE A 259 18.57 11.06 -6.69
N PRO A 260 17.23 11.01 -6.81
CA PRO A 260 16.51 11.36 -8.04
C PRO A 260 16.94 12.76 -8.56
N PRO A 261 17.41 12.90 -9.82
CA PRO A 261 18.12 14.11 -10.27
C PRO A 261 17.20 15.33 -10.25
N ALA A 262 15.90 15.11 -10.46
CA ALA A 262 14.87 16.13 -10.40
C ALA A 262 14.79 16.85 -9.05
N TRP A 263 15.22 16.22 -7.94
CA TRP A 263 15.28 16.86 -6.62
C TRP A 263 16.45 17.83 -6.45
N LEU A 264 17.47 17.73 -7.32
CA LEU A 264 18.66 18.58 -7.33
C LEU A 264 18.52 19.67 -8.39
N SER A 265 18.09 19.31 -9.60
CA SER A 265 17.98 20.24 -10.73
C SER A 265 16.72 21.09 -10.69
N GLY A 266 15.67 20.64 -9.99
CA GLY A 266 14.35 21.27 -10.02
C GLY A 266 13.62 21.12 -11.36
N LYS A 267 14.24 20.45 -12.34
CA LYS A 267 13.71 20.22 -13.68
C LYS A 267 13.18 18.80 -13.83
N ALA A 268 12.38 18.58 -14.87
CA ALA A 268 11.94 17.24 -15.24
C ALA A 268 13.12 16.49 -15.88
N GLU A 269 13.72 15.58 -15.12
CA GLU A 269 14.86 14.77 -15.58
C GLU A 269 14.55 13.29 -15.29
N PRO A 270 13.98 12.55 -16.27
CA PRO A 270 13.60 11.16 -16.07
C PRO A 270 14.80 10.30 -15.64
N TRP A 271 14.57 9.33 -14.74
CA TRP A 271 15.63 8.42 -14.31
C TRP A 271 16.14 7.59 -15.50
N PRO A 272 17.47 7.51 -15.74
CA PRO A 272 18.02 6.75 -16.85
C PRO A 272 17.55 5.30 -16.77
N SER A 273 17.07 4.78 -17.90
CA SER A 273 16.67 3.38 -17.95
C SER A 273 17.89 2.48 -17.77
N LEU A 274 17.73 1.31 -17.15
CA LEU A 274 18.83 0.34 -17.05
C LEU A 274 19.38 -0.06 -18.44
N ALA A 275 18.52 -0.01 -19.47
CA ALA A 275 18.93 -0.22 -20.86
C ALA A 275 19.80 0.91 -21.39
N ALA A 276 19.45 2.17 -21.09
CA ALA A 276 20.24 3.34 -21.46
C ALA A 276 21.58 3.36 -20.71
N GLY A 277 21.59 3.05 -19.42
CA GLY A 277 22.84 2.95 -18.66
C GLY A 277 23.71 1.74 -19.04
N ARG A 278 23.12 0.68 -19.63
CA ARG A 278 23.88 -0.43 -20.22
C ARG A 278 24.44 -0.07 -21.58
N ALA A 279 23.68 0.64 -22.42
CA ALA A 279 24.12 1.17 -23.70
C ALA A 279 25.27 2.19 -23.53
N GLU A 280 25.14 3.10 -22.58
CA GLU A 280 26.19 4.07 -22.24
C GLU A 280 27.46 3.38 -21.71
N LYS A 281 27.31 2.26 -20.98
CA LYS A 281 28.44 1.48 -20.49
C LYS A 281 29.07 0.58 -21.57
N SER A 282 28.28 0.11 -22.54
CA SER A 282 28.82 -0.58 -23.72
C SER A 282 29.47 0.37 -24.71
N ASP A 283 29.01 1.61 -24.81
CA ASP A 283 29.61 2.64 -25.66
C ASP A 283 30.87 3.24 -25.00
N ALA A 284 30.90 3.33 -23.65
CA ALA A 284 32.09 3.71 -22.90
C ALA A 284 33.17 2.61 -22.85
N SER A 285 32.79 1.34 -23.03
CA SER A 285 33.69 0.24 -23.37
C SER A 285 33.91 0.21 -24.88
N GLY A 286 34.64 1.20 -25.39
CA GLY A 286 34.95 1.31 -26.82
C GLY A 286 35.62 0.04 -27.42
N PRO A 287 35.69 -0.05 -28.76
CA PRO A 287 36.10 -1.25 -29.51
C PRO A 287 37.57 -1.70 -29.31
N ASP A 288 38.36 -1.04 -28.47
CA ASP A 288 39.75 -1.41 -28.16
C ASP A 288 39.91 -2.38 -26.98
N SER A 289 38.81 -2.86 -26.39
CA SER A 289 38.87 -4.12 -25.63
C SER A 289 38.89 -5.28 -26.61
N ALA A 290 40.00 -5.42 -27.33
CA ALA A 290 40.36 -6.71 -27.93
C ALA A 290 40.19 -7.78 -26.84
N PRO A 291 39.53 -8.91 -27.12
CA PRO A 291 39.48 -10.00 -26.15
C PRO A 291 40.92 -10.33 -25.80
N GLU A 292 41.28 -10.10 -24.53
CA GLU A 292 42.50 -10.65 -23.95
C GLU A 292 42.49 -12.13 -24.33
N PRO A 293 43.52 -12.64 -25.03
CA PRO A 293 43.52 -14.02 -25.47
C PRO A 293 43.30 -14.89 -24.24
N ALA A 294 42.24 -15.71 -24.29
CA ALA A 294 41.95 -16.66 -23.24
C ALA A 294 43.26 -17.34 -22.82
N PRO A 295 43.61 -17.37 -21.53
CA PRO A 295 44.80 -18.10 -21.10
C PRO A 295 44.67 -19.51 -21.64
N ALA A 296 45.68 -19.92 -22.41
CA ALA A 296 45.72 -21.23 -23.04
C ALA A 296 45.38 -22.30 -22.00
N PRO A 297 44.60 -23.34 -22.35
CA PRO A 297 44.30 -24.40 -21.41
C PRO A 297 45.62 -25.02 -20.97
N SER A 298 46.01 -24.74 -19.72
CA SER A 298 47.09 -25.45 -19.06
C SER A 298 46.67 -26.91 -19.01
N LEU A 299 47.35 -27.72 -19.82
CA LEU A 299 47.24 -29.18 -19.80
C LEU A 299 47.29 -29.63 -18.33
N PRO A 300 46.37 -30.49 -17.88
CA PRO A 300 46.45 -31.04 -16.53
C PRO A 300 47.75 -31.83 -16.43
N GLN A 301 48.69 -31.35 -15.61
CA GLN A 301 49.83 -32.14 -15.17
C GLN A 301 49.29 -33.37 -14.45
N SER A 302 49.43 -34.53 -15.09
CA SER A 302 49.22 -35.82 -14.45
C SER A 302 50.30 -36.03 -13.38
N SER A 303 49.90 -35.93 -12.11
CA SER A 303 50.57 -36.59 -10.99
C SER A 303 49.44 -37.06 -10.06
N SER A 304 49.04 -38.33 -10.16
CA SER A 304 49.55 -39.41 -9.31
C SER A 304 49.25 -39.19 -7.83
N ASN A 305 48.04 -39.52 -7.37
CA ASN A 305 47.79 -40.51 -6.31
C ASN A 305 46.35 -40.43 -5.74
N GLY A 306 45.70 -41.60 -5.69
CA GLY A 306 44.90 -42.07 -4.55
C GLY A 306 43.48 -41.52 -4.33
N ASP A 307 42.50 -42.43 -4.40
CA ASP A 307 41.30 -42.46 -3.55
C ASP A 307 40.13 -41.48 -3.77
N ALA A 308 39.49 -41.54 -4.95
CA ALA A 308 38.15 -40.95 -5.13
C ALA A 308 37.13 -41.87 -5.84
N ALA A 309 37.49 -43.13 -6.14
CA ALA A 309 36.61 -44.05 -6.87
C ALA A 309 35.68 -44.88 -5.97
N ASP A 310 35.93 -44.95 -4.67
CA ASP A 310 35.19 -45.84 -3.76
C ASP A 310 33.94 -45.19 -3.12
N ASP A 311 33.84 -43.85 -3.18
CA ASP A 311 32.78 -43.12 -2.47
C ASP A 311 31.45 -43.01 -3.26
N LEU A 312 31.50 -43.16 -4.58
CA LEU A 312 30.29 -43.10 -5.42
C LEU A 312 29.53 -44.43 -5.48
N ARG A 313 30.14 -45.55 -5.07
CA ARG A 313 29.52 -46.88 -5.12
C ARG A 313 28.68 -47.21 -3.88
N LYS A 314 28.89 -46.53 -2.74
CA LYS A 314 28.14 -46.76 -1.49
C LYS A 314 26.78 -46.07 -1.43
N LYS A 315 26.55 -44.97 -2.15
CA LYS A 315 25.29 -44.20 -2.06
C LYS A 315 24.09 -44.82 -2.80
N ARG A 316 24.29 -45.82 -3.66
CA ARG A 316 23.21 -46.43 -4.46
C ARG A 316 22.54 -47.66 -3.81
N LYS A 317 22.94 -48.07 -2.60
CA LYS A 317 22.37 -49.24 -1.89
C LYS A 317 21.44 -48.93 -0.70
N ARG A 318 21.18 -47.66 -0.38
CA ARG A 318 20.21 -47.29 0.69
C ARG A 318 19.04 -46.47 0.11
N LYS A 319 18.21 -47.15 -0.68
CA LYS A 319 16.80 -46.79 -0.90
C LYS A 319 16.06 -48.08 -1.27
N LYS A 320 15.75 -48.85 -0.25
CA LYS A 320 14.55 -49.69 -0.12
C LYS A 320 14.09 -49.52 1.32
#